data_AF-A0A9D7KPI9-F1
#
_entry.id   AF-A0A9D7KPI9-F1
#
_cell.length_a   1.000
_cell.length_b   1.000
_cell.length_c   1.000
_cell.angle_alpha   90.00
_cell.angle_beta   90.00
_cell.angle_gamma   90.00
#
_symmetry.space_group_name_H-M   'P 1'
#
loop_
_entity.id
_entity.type
_entity.pdbx_description
1 polymer ?
#
loop_
_entity_poly.entity_id
_entity_poly.type
_entity_poly.pdbx_seq_one_letter_code
_entity_poly.pdbx_strand_id
1 'polypeptide(L)'
;MKRFLSLFAVVVFLFQPLHSQFNFNADTVKAGKYDTGKMWTFEFPPFDYLKEKYGFEAAKEWFDDVRLSALRIPGCSASFVFGRRAGYDK
;
A
#
# COMPACT_ATOMS: atom_id res chain seq x y z
N MET A 1 22.27 1.45 51.83
CA MET A 1 21.14 1.58 50.88
C MET A 1 21.59 1.52 49.41
N LYS A 2 22.58 2.33 48.96
CA LYS A 2 23.02 2.36 47.54
C LYS A 2 23.54 1.02 46.98
N ARG A 3 24.24 0.20 47.78
CA ARG A 3 24.71 -1.15 47.39
C ARG A 3 23.58 -2.16 47.17
N PHE A 4 22.54 -2.12 48.02
CA PHE A 4 21.36 -2.97 47.86
C PHE A 4 20.52 -2.56 46.64
N LEU A 5 20.39 -1.26 46.39
CA LEU A 5 19.69 -0.75 45.21
C LEU A 5 20.40 -1.13 43.91
N SER A 6 21.73 -1.12 43.90
CA SER A 6 22.55 -1.55 42.76
C SER A 6 22.43 -3.05 42.48
N LEU A 7 22.49 -3.89 43.52
CA LEU A 7 22.31 -5.34 43.38
C LEU A 7 20.92 -5.71 42.84
N PHE A 8 19.87 -5.03 43.32
CA PHE A 8 18.51 -5.22 42.83
C PHE A 8 18.37 -4.85 41.35
N ALA A 9 18.98 -3.73 40.93
CA ALA A 9 18.96 -3.30 39.53
C ALA A 9 19.67 -4.30 38.60
N VAL A 10 20.80 -4.89 39.03
CA VAL A 10 21.52 -5.92 38.26
C VAL A 10 20.68 -7.19 38.13
N VAL A 11 20.01 -7.62 39.19
CA VAL A 11 19.12 -8.79 39.16
C VAL A 11 17.94 -8.56 38.21
N VAL A 12 17.32 -7.38 38.24
CA VAL A 12 16.24 -7.04 37.30
C VAL A 12 16.72 -7.03 35.85
N PHE A 13 17.95 -6.56 35.59
CA PHE A 13 18.53 -6.54 34.24
C PHE A 13 18.86 -7.96 33.73
N LEU A 14 19.33 -8.84 34.61
CA LEU A 14 19.62 -10.25 34.28
C LEU A 14 18.37 -11.11 34.03
N PHE A 15 17.23 -10.71 34.61
CA PHE A 15 15.94 -11.39 34.44
C PHE A 15 15.04 -10.78 33.37
N GLN A 16 15.52 -9.80 32.59
CA GLN A 16 14.75 -9.33 31.45
C GLN A 16 14.68 -10.44 30.39
N PRO A 17 13.48 -10.90 30.00
CA PRO A 17 13.37 -11.83 28.91
C PRO A 17 13.83 -11.14 27.61
N LEU A 18 14.80 -11.74 26.93
CA LEU A 18 15.23 -11.38 25.58
C LEU A 18 14.11 -11.70 24.57
N HIS A 19 12.97 -11.00 24.64
CA HIS A 19 11.92 -11.10 23.62
C HIS A 19 12.34 -10.32 22.37
N SER A 20 13.31 -10.85 21.61
CA SER A 20 13.70 -10.26 20.33
C SER A 20 13.22 -11.07 19.12
N GLN A 21 12.64 -12.26 19.31
CA GLN A 21 12.18 -13.09 18.20
C GLN A 21 10.82 -13.72 18.49
N PHE A 22 9.76 -13.11 17.95
CA PHE A 22 8.48 -13.79 17.79
C PHE A 22 8.70 -14.99 16.86
N ASN A 23 8.28 -16.19 17.28
CA ASN A 23 8.28 -17.37 16.42
C ASN A 23 7.22 -17.19 15.32
N PHE A 24 7.63 -16.68 14.17
CA PHE A 24 6.79 -16.54 12.98
C PHE A 24 7.01 -17.74 12.06
N ASN A 25 5.97 -18.57 11.88
CA ASN A 25 6.01 -19.66 10.92
C ASN A 25 5.46 -19.17 9.57
N ALA A 26 6.36 -18.87 8.64
CA ALA A 26 6.02 -18.37 7.31
C ALA A 26 5.18 -19.36 6.49
N ASP A 27 5.28 -20.68 6.75
CA ASP A 27 4.54 -21.71 6.03
C ASP A 27 3.03 -21.69 6.34
N THR A 28 2.63 -20.99 7.41
CA THR A 28 1.22 -20.78 7.74
C THR A 28 0.57 -19.63 6.97
N VAL A 29 1.36 -18.77 6.33
CA VAL A 29 0.86 -17.64 5.55
C VAL A 29 0.32 -18.11 4.21
N LYS A 30 -0.95 -17.82 3.95
CA LYS A 30 -1.59 -18.08 2.65
C LYS A 30 -1.64 -16.78 1.86
N ALA A 31 -1.31 -16.85 0.58
CA ALA A 31 -1.41 -15.71 -0.31
C ALA A 31 -2.88 -15.26 -0.46
N GLY A 32 -3.14 -14.01 -0.12
CA GLY A 32 -4.38 -13.31 -0.41
C GLY A 32 -4.42 -12.80 -1.84
N LYS A 33 -5.64 -12.54 -2.34
CA LYS A 33 -5.89 -12.05 -3.70
C LYS A 33 -5.13 -10.76 -4.06
N TYR A 34 -4.77 -9.93 -3.07
CA TYR A 34 -4.18 -8.61 -3.27
C TYR A 34 -2.83 -8.43 -2.55
N ASP A 35 -2.14 -9.52 -2.20
CA ASP A 35 -0.87 -9.45 -1.45
C ASP A 35 0.25 -8.77 -2.25
N THR A 36 0.20 -8.83 -3.58
CA THR A 36 1.11 -8.13 -4.50
C THR A 36 0.64 -6.72 -4.84
N GLY A 37 -0.36 -6.21 -4.13
CA GLY A 37 -0.97 -4.92 -4.36
C GLY A 37 -2.11 -4.94 -5.37
N LYS A 38 -2.49 -3.75 -5.81
CA LYS A 38 -3.63 -3.48 -6.70
C LYS A 38 -3.17 -2.62 -7.86
N MET A 39 -2.49 -3.26 -8.82
CA MET A 39 -2.10 -2.66 -10.08
C MET A 39 -3.02 -3.17 -11.17
N TRP A 40 -3.90 -2.30 -11.66
CA TRP A 40 -4.84 -2.61 -12.73
C TRP A 40 -4.50 -1.81 -13.97
N THR A 41 -4.83 -2.35 -15.12
CA THR A 41 -4.61 -1.67 -16.39
C THR A 41 -5.79 -0.76 -16.73
N PHE A 42 -5.58 0.23 -17.59
CA PHE A 42 -6.65 1.12 -18.05
C PHE A 42 -7.62 0.43 -19.01
N GLU A 43 -7.19 -0.65 -19.67
CA GLU A 43 -7.99 -1.45 -20.61
C GLU A 43 -9.02 -2.32 -19.89
N PHE A 44 -8.69 -2.78 -18.67
CA PHE A 44 -9.55 -3.63 -17.84
C PHE A 44 -9.66 -3.07 -16.43
N PRO A 45 -10.25 -1.87 -16.27
CA PRO A 45 -10.32 -1.23 -14.97
C PRO A 45 -11.29 -1.95 -14.04
N PRO A 46 -11.05 -1.94 -12.72
CA PRO A 46 -11.77 -2.77 -11.75
C PRO A 46 -13.07 -2.09 -11.28
N PHE A 47 -14.01 -1.83 -12.20
CA PHE A 47 -15.25 -1.08 -11.93
C PHE A 47 -16.00 -1.55 -10.68
N ASP A 48 -16.31 -2.85 -10.62
CA ASP A 48 -17.08 -3.43 -9.51
C ASP A 48 -16.37 -3.26 -8.17
N TYR A 49 -15.04 -3.48 -8.16
CA TYR A 49 -14.24 -3.34 -6.95
C TYR A 49 -14.23 -1.88 -6.45
N LEU A 50 -14.15 -0.88 -7.35
CA LEU A 50 -14.18 0.52 -6.95
C LEU A 50 -15.53 0.93 -6.37
N LYS A 51 -16.61 0.44 -6.98
CA LYS A 51 -17.97 0.65 -6.47
C LYS A 51 -18.16 -0.01 -5.10
N GLU A 52 -17.83 -1.30 -4.97
CA GLU A 52 -18.00 -2.04 -3.72
C GLU A 52 -17.13 -1.48 -2.59
N LYS A 53 -15.87 -1.17 -2.88
CA LYS A 53 -14.91 -0.78 -1.84
C LYS A 53 -15.03 0.69 -1.45
N TYR A 54 -15.32 1.57 -2.40
CA TYR A 54 -15.25 3.02 -2.21
C TYR A 54 -16.55 3.76 -2.55
N GLY A 55 -17.60 3.06 -3.01
CA GLY A 55 -18.82 3.71 -3.50
C GLY A 55 -18.61 4.54 -4.76
N PHE A 56 -17.49 4.35 -5.47
CA PHE A 56 -17.15 5.15 -6.64
C PHE A 56 -17.57 4.43 -7.92
N GLU A 57 -18.60 4.97 -8.57
CA GLU A 57 -19.06 4.51 -9.89
C GLU A 57 -18.29 5.23 -11.00
N ALA A 58 -17.08 4.74 -11.27
CA ALA A 58 -16.27 5.26 -12.37
C ALA A 58 -16.92 4.94 -13.72
N ALA A 59 -17.21 5.97 -14.51
CA ALA A 59 -17.63 5.79 -15.90
C ALA A 59 -16.44 5.41 -16.79
N LYS A 60 -16.70 4.79 -17.95
CA LYS A 60 -15.65 4.43 -18.91
C LYS A 60 -14.89 5.68 -19.38
N GLU A 61 -15.63 6.75 -19.64
CA GLU A 61 -15.11 8.04 -20.12
C GLU A 61 -14.14 8.65 -19.11
N TRP A 62 -14.38 8.42 -17.82
CA TRP A 62 -13.48 8.87 -16.75
C TRP A 62 -12.13 8.12 -16.81
N PHE A 63 -12.14 6.81 -17.01
CA PHE A 63 -10.89 6.04 -17.18
C PHE A 63 -10.14 6.42 -18.46
N ASP A 64 -10.87 6.70 -19.54
CA ASP A 64 -10.27 7.18 -20.78
C ASP A 64 -9.56 8.52 -20.57
N ASP A 65 -10.18 9.46 -19.85
CA ASP A 65 -9.59 10.75 -19.50
C ASP A 65 -8.34 10.61 -18.60
N VAL A 66 -8.41 9.77 -17.57
CA VAL A 66 -7.25 9.49 -16.69
C VAL A 66 -6.11 8.85 -17.46
N ARG A 67 -6.40 7.89 -18.36
CA ARG A 67 -5.40 7.23 -19.21
C ARG A 67 -4.68 8.25 -20.09
N LEU A 68 -5.43 9.17 -20.71
CA LEU A 68 -4.86 10.22 -21.56
C LEU A 68 -4.09 11.29 -20.78
N SER A 69 -4.43 11.48 -19.50
CA SER A 69 -3.79 12.45 -18.62
C SER A 69 -2.49 11.94 -17.99
N ALA A 70 -2.21 10.63 -18.06
CA ALA A 70 -1.05 10.02 -17.43
C ALA A 70 0.20 10.07 -18.33
N LEU A 71 1.31 10.61 -17.83
CA LEU A 71 2.61 10.64 -18.49
C LEU A 71 3.62 9.74 -17.80
N ARG A 72 4.52 9.16 -18.59
CA ARG A 72 5.71 8.47 -18.13
C ARG A 72 6.93 9.34 -18.38
N ILE A 73 7.68 9.63 -17.32
CA ILE A 73 8.97 10.31 -17.35
C ILE A 73 10.02 9.28 -16.90
N PRO A 74 11.29 9.32 -17.35
CA PRO A 74 12.29 8.36 -16.88
C PRO A 74 12.36 8.27 -15.36
N GLY A 75 12.05 7.10 -14.80
CA GLY A 75 12.02 6.84 -13.36
C GLY A 75 10.82 7.42 -12.59
N CYS A 76 9.91 8.16 -13.24
CA CYS A 76 8.82 8.88 -12.58
C CYS A 76 7.48 8.76 -13.34
N SER A 77 6.40 9.03 -12.62
CA SER A 77 5.07 9.27 -13.22
C SER A 77 4.73 10.75 -13.13
N ALA A 78 3.99 11.27 -14.10
CA ALA A 78 3.48 12.64 -14.09
C ALA A 78 2.07 12.68 -14.68
N SER A 79 1.39 13.83 -14.58
CA SER A 79 0.07 14.03 -15.17
C SER A 79 -0.11 15.45 -15.70
N PHE A 80 -0.95 15.59 -16.73
CA PHE A 80 -1.50 16.89 -17.10
C PHE A 80 -2.56 17.28 -16.06
N VAL A 81 -2.39 18.44 -15.41
CA VAL A 81 -3.35 18.98 -14.43
C VAL A 81 -4.17 20.15 -14.99
N PHE A 82 -3.91 20.54 -16.24
CA PHE A 82 -4.63 21.58 -16.96
C PHE A 82 -4.76 21.20 -18.44
N GLY A 83 -5.92 21.52 -19.03
CA GLY A 83 -6.21 21.57 -20.47
C GLY A 83 -5.53 20.56 -21.41
N ARG A 84 -6.28 19.53 -21.84
CA ARG A 84 -6.91 19.47 -23.18
C ARG A 84 -7.77 18.22 -23.25
N ARG A 85 -9.08 18.40 -23.51
CA ARG A 85 -9.94 17.41 -24.15
C ARG A 85 -9.26 17.03 -25.46
N ALA A 86 -8.45 15.97 -25.45
CA ALA A 86 -7.82 15.49 -26.67
C ALA A 86 -8.96 15.10 -27.61
N GLY A 87 -9.04 15.80 -28.74
CA GLY A 87 -10.11 15.64 -29.71
C GLY A 87 -10.32 14.18 -30.07
N TYR A 88 -11.48 13.67 -29.70
CA TYR A 88 -12.19 12.59 -30.37
C TYR A 88 -13.64 13.03 -30.54
N ASP A 89 -13.83 14.20 -31.17
CA ASP A 89 -15.03 14.46 -31.95
C ASP A 89 -14.80 13.83 -33.34
N LYS A 90 -14.81 12.50 -33.37
CA LYS A 90 -15.14 11.58 -34.48
C LYS A 90 -14.59 10.18 -34.19
#